data_AF-A0A9E4B8J2-F1
#
_entry.id   AF-A0A9E4B8J2-F1
#
_cell.length_a   1.000
_cell.length_b   1.000
_cell.length_c   1.000
_cell.angle_alpha   90.00
_cell.angle_beta   90.00
_cell.angle_gamma   90.00
#
_symmetry.space_group_name_H-M   'P 1'
#
loop_
_entity.id
_entity.type
_entity.pdbx_description
1 polymer ?
#
loop_
_entity_poly.entity_id
_entity_poly.type
_entity_poly.pdbx_seq_one_letter_code
_entity_poly.pdbx_strand_id
1 'polypeptide(L)'
;MYLGIDLGTSSVKAVVTDGAAVVAEASEPLSVSRPGPRMSEQAPDDWWRVVEVVMAKLRGHGPSVDAIGLSGQMHGAVLLDARGQVLRDAILWNDGRSDAECV
;
A
#
# COMPACT_ATOMS: atom_id res chain seq x y z
N MET A 1 9.55 17.18 -11.31
CA MET A 1 9.79 15.95 -10.52
C MET A 1 8.46 15.27 -10.23
N TYR A 2 8.42 13.93 -10.31
CA TYR A 2 7.22 13.14 -10.09
C TYR A 2 7.50 12.08 -9.02
N LEU A 3 6.52 11.82 -8.15
CA LEU A 3 6.57 10.77 -7.14
C LEU A 3 5.65 9.63 -7.57
N GLY A 4 6.18 8.41 -7.67
CA GLY A 4 5.39 7.19 -7.79
C GLY A 4 5.35 6.45 -6.46
N ILE A 5 4.18 6.02 -6.01
CA ILE A 5 4.01 5.15 -4.84
C ILE A 5 3.33 3.86 -5.27
N ASP A 6 3.90 2.72 -4.90
CA ASP A 6 3.35 1.38 -5.14
C ASP A 6 3.07 0.68 -3.80
N LEU A 7 1.78 0.50 -3.49
CA LEU A 7 1.31 -0.23 -2.30
C LEU A 7 1.20 -1.72 -2.62
N GLY A 8 2.32 -2.45 -2.56
CA GLY A 8 2.34 -3.89 -2.77
C GLY A 8 1.87 -4.69 -1.54
N THR A 9 1.64 -5.99 -1.72
CA THR A 9 1.24 -6.86 -0.61
C THR A 9 2.39 -7.09 0.41
N SER A 10 3.64 -7.11 -0.04
CA SER A 10 4.82 -7.38 0.82
C SER A 10 5.60 -6.14 1.24
N SER A 11 5.37 -4.99 0.60
CA SER A 11 6.10 -3.75 0.85
C SER A 11 5.39 -2.57 0.20
N VAL A 12 5.61 -1.38 0.75
CA VAL A 12 5.42 -0.13 0.01
C VAL A 12 6.75 0.23 -0.65
N LYS A 13 6.67 0.71 -1.88
CA LYS A 13 7.80 1.28 -2.61
C LYS A 13 7.44 2.67 -3.08
N ALA A 14 8.42 3.54 -3.16
CA ALA A 14 8.25 4.81 -3.84
C ALA A 14 9.50 5.21 -4.61
N VAL A 15 9.29 5.91 -5.72
CA VAL A 15 10.33 6.43 -6.60
C VAL A 15 10.09 7.91 -6.86
N VAL A 16 11.18 8.69 -6.89
CA VAL A 16 11.17 10.05 -7.42
C VAL A 16 11.83 10.01 -8.80
N THR A 17 11.22 10.64 -9.80
CA THR A 17 11.75 10.73 -11.16
C THR A 17 11.68 12.16 -11.70
N ASP A 18 12.62 12.53 -12.56
CA ASP A 18 12.59 13.78 -13.34
C ASP A 18 11.79 13.67 -14.65
N GLY A 19 11.21 12.49 -14.93
CA GLY A 19 10.51 12.17 -16.18
C GLY A 19 11.37 11.42 -17.19
N ALA A 20 12.69 11.35 -17.00
CA ALA A 20 13.62 10.58 -17.83
C ALA A 20 14.31 9.45 -17.04
N ALA A 21 14.63 9.68 -15.76
CA ALA A 21 15.32 8.72 -14.90
C ALA A 21 14.75 8.70 -13.47
N VAL A 22 15.00 7.61 -12.75
CA VAL A 22 14.77 7.54 -11.30
C VAL A 22 15.91 8.25 -10.60
N VAL A 23 15.59 9.23 -9.75
CA VAL A 23 16.57 10.03 -9.00
C VAL A 23 16.69 9.59 -7.55
N ALA A 24 15.66 8.93 -7.01
CA ALA A 24 15.69 8.31 -5.68
C ALA A 24 14.61 7.24 -5.59
N GLU A 25 14.85 6.24 -4.73
CA GLU A 25 13.88 5.19 -4.41
C GLU A 25 13.98 4.79 -2.95
N ALA A 26 12.87 4.32 -2.39
CA ALA A 26 12.81 3.76 -1.06
C ALA A 26 11.76 2.64 -0.98
N SER A 27 11.98 1.69 -0.08
CA SER A 27 11.03 0.64 0.22
C SER A 27 10.99 0.38 1.72
N GLU A 28 9.83 -0.08 2.20
CA GLU A 28 9.61 -0.56 3.55
C GLU A 28 8.66 -1.77 3.52
N PRO A 29 8.99 -2.88 4.21
CA PRO A 29 8.18 -4.09 4.18
C PRO A 29 6.82 -3.94 4.89
N LEU A 30 5.88 -4.76 4.45
CA LEU A 30 4.57 -4.98 5.07
C LEU A 30 4.46 -6.45 5.48
N SER A 31 3.76 -6.71 6.58
CA SER A 31 3.43 -8.07 7.02
C SER A 31 2.03 -8.46 6.56
N VAL A 32 1.76 -9.75 6.38
CA VAL A 32 0.42 -10.28 6.09
C VAL A 32 -0.01 -11.15 7.25
N SER A 33 -1.17 -10.86 7.83
CA SER A 33 -1.83 -11.68 8.84
C SER A 33 -2.53 -12.87 8.17
N ARG A 34 -2.41 -14.05 8.79
CA ARG A 34 -3.07 -15.29 8.34
C ARG A 34 -3.80 -15.92 9.53
N PRO A 35 -4.93 -15.34 9.97
CA PRO A 35 -5.61 -15.77 11.20
C PRO A 35 -6.27 -17.15 11.08
N GLY A 36 -6.45 -17.67 9.87
CA GLY A 36 -7.05 -18.98 9.64
C GLY A 36 -6.79 -19.52 8.22
N PRO A 37 -7.27 -20.74 7.93
CA PRO A 37 -7.13 -21.35 6.60
C PRO A 37 -7.74 -20.46 5.51
N ARG A 38 -6.99 -20.25 4.42
CA ARG A 38 -7.36 -19.40 3.28
C ARG A 38 -7.56 -17.91 3.63
N MET A 39 -7.23 -17.48 4.84
CA MET A 39 -7.37 -16.08 5.25
C MET A 39 -6.05 -15.32 5.03
N SER A 40 -6.12 -14.16 4.39
CA SER A 40 -5.01 -13.27 4.09
C SER A 40 -5.44 -11.83 4.33
N GLU A 41 -4.89 -11.20 5.37
CA GLU A 41 -5.34 -9.90 5.85
C GLU A 41 -4.19 -8.92 6.12
N GLN A 42 -4.47 -7.62 6.04
CA GLN A 42 -3.59 -6.54 6.48
C GLN A 42 -4.38 -5.45 7.18
N ALA A 43 -3.80 -4.86 8.23
CA ALA A 43 -4.33 -3.64 8.82
C ALA A 43 -4.09 -2.45 7.87
N PRO A 44 -5.13 -1.72 7.42
CA PRO A 44 -4.95 -0.54 6.56
C PRO A 44 -4.06 0.56 7.18
N ASP A 45 -4.06 0.69 8.50
CA ASP A 45 -3.21 1.64 9.22
C ASP A 45 -1.72 1.35 9.05
N ASP A 46 -1.34 0.07 8.87
CA ASP A 46 0.04 -0.29 8.56
C ASP A 46 0.47 0.24 7.20
N TRP A 47 -0.43 0.27 6.21
CA TRP A 47 -0.12 0.85 4.90
C TRP A 47 0.23 2.32 5.01
N TRP A 48 -0.56 3.09 5.77
CA TRP A 48 -0.30 4.51 5.98
C TRP A 48 1.02 4.75 6.71
N ARG A 49 1.23 4.05 7.83
CA ARG A 49 2.48 4.12 8.60
C ARG A 49 3.71 3.82 7.74
N VAL A 50 3.64 2.79 6.90
CA VAL A 50 4.74 2.40 6.03
C VAL A 50 4.96 3.43 4.91
N VAL A 51 3.89 4.00 4.33
CA VAL A 51 4.01 5.13 3.40
C VAL A 51 4.75 6.31 4.06
N GLU A 52 4.41 6.68 5.30
CA GLU A 52 5.09 7.77 6.01
C GLU A 52 6.60 7.50 6.18
N VAL A 53 6.97 6.26 6.51
CA VAL A 53 8.38 5.83 6.62
C VAL A 53 9.09 5.93 5.26
N VAL A 54 8.47 5.44 4.18
CA VAL A 54 9.04 5.52 2.83
C VAL A 54 9.20 6.99 2.40
N MET A 55 8.21 7.84 2.67
CA MET A 55 8.29 9.28 2.37
C MET A 55 9.40 9.95 3.17
N ALA A 56 9.58 9.61 4.44
CA ALA A 56 10.67 10.13 5.26
C ALA A 56 12.06 9.78 4.69
N LYS A 57 12.24 8.55 4.18
CA LYS A 57 13.49 8.14 3.51
C LYS A 57 13.78 8.91 2.22
N LEU A 58 12.74 9.34 1.50
CA LEU A 58 12.87 10.10 0.26
C LEU A 58 13.02 11.62 0.47
N ARG A 59 12.82 12.13 1.69
CA ARG A 59 12.99 13.57 1.98
C ARG A 59 14.39 14.03 1.58
N GLY A 60 14.46 15.20 0.95
CA GLY A 60 15.72 15.84 0.57
C GLY A 60 16.32 15.40 -0.78
N HIS A 61 15.71 14.45 -1.49
CA HIS A 61 16.23 13.92 -2.76
C HIS A 61 15.76 14.67 -4.02
N GLY A 62 15.49 15.97 -3.92
CA GLY A 62 15.11 16.80 -5.07
C GLY A 62 14.31 18.05 -4.71
N PRO A 63 14.01 18.90 -5.70
CA PRO A 63 13.07 20.03 -5.56
C PRO A 63 11.64 19.54 -5.28
N SER A 64 10.67 20.46 -5.24
CA SER A 64 9.26 20.12 -5.07
C SER A 64 8.78 19.09 -6.10
N VAL A 65 7.96 18.13 -5.64
CA VAL A 65 7.25 17.18 -6.50
C VAL A 65 6.07 17.90 -7.15
N ASP A 66 5.94 17.77 -8.47
CA ASP A 66 4.89 18.42 -9.26
C ASP A 66 3.60 17.57 -9.30
N ALA A 67 3.73 16.23 -9.28
CA ALA A 67 2.60 15.32 -9.24
C ALA A 67 2.95 13.98 -8.56
N ILE A 68 1.91 13.31 -8.06
CA ILE A 68 2.00 11.99 -7.42
C ILE A 68 1.17 10.99 -8.24
N GLY A 69 1.80 9.88 -8.64
CA GLY A 69 1.15 8.71 -9.22
C GLY A 69 1.04 7.58 -8.20
N LEU A 70 -0.09 6.88 -8.20
CA LEU A 70 -0.35 5.77 -7.28
C LEU A 70 -0.55 4.46 -8.05
N SER A 71 0.07 3.41 -7.54
CA SER A 71 -0.12 2.00 -7.89
C SER A 71 -0.36 1.22 -6.60
N GLY A 72 -1.00 0.06 -6.70
CA GLY A 72 -1.14 -0.80 -5.54
C GLY A 72 -1.76 -2.15 -5.88
N GLN A 73 -1.71 -3.03 -4.88
CA GLN A 73 -2.38 -4.32 -4.94
C GLN A 73 -3.88 -4.15 -5.25
N MET A 74 -4.38 -4.97 -6.17
CA MET A 74 -5.78 -4.97 -6.57
C MET A 74 -6.63 -5.80 -5.60
N HIS A 75 -7.96 -5.70 -5.72
CA HIS A 75 -8.95 -6.58 -5.09
C HIS A 75 -8.97 -6.65 -3.55
N GLY A 76 -8.24 -5.79 -2.85
CA GLY A 76 -8.34 -5.66 -1.40
C GLY A 76 -9.66 -5.00 -0.97
N ALA A 77 -10.36 -5.58 0.01
CA ALA A 77 -11.59 -5.02 0.56
C ALA A 77 -11.32 -4.31 1.91
N VAL A 78 -11.39 -2.97 1.90
CA VAL A 78 -11.34 -2.13 3.11
C VAL A 78 -12.76 -1.70 3.45
N LEU A 79 -13.23 -2.06 4.64
CA LEU A 79 -14.58 -1.71 5.09
C LEU A 79 -14.51 -0.55 6.09
N LEU A 80 -15.26 0.51 5.78
CA LEU A 80 -15.32 1.72 6.59
C LEU A 80 -16.74 1.90 7.18
N ASP A 81 -16.81 2.44 8.38
CA ASP A 81 -18.08 2.90 8.96
C ASP A 81 -18.48 4.30 8.43
N ALA A 82 -19.62 4.81 8.89
CA ALA A 82 -20.12 6.13 8.50
C ALA A 82 -19.22 7.31 8.94
N ARG A 83 -18.24 7.06 9.82
CA ARG A 83 -17.25 8.04 10.29
C ARG A 83 -15.89 7.83 9.61
N GLY A 84 -15.81 6.97 8.60
CA GLY A 84 -14.58 6.64 7.89
C GLY A 84 -13.59 5.81 8.72
N GLN A 85 -14.04 5.16 9.81
CA GLN A 85 -13.19 4.31 10.63
C GLN A 85 -13.14 2.89 10.05
N VAL A 86 -11.94 2.30 10.07
CA VAL A 86 -11.72 0.91 9.64
C VAL A 86 -12.50 -0.04 10.55
N LEU A 87 -13.34 -0.88 9.96
CA LEU A 87 -14.18 -1.84 10.68
C LEU A 87 -13.45 -3.15 11.02
N ARG A 88 -12.46 -3.51 10.23
CA ARG A 88 -11.66 -4.75 10.32
C ARG A 88 -10.42 -4.65 9.44
N ASP A 89 -9.48 -5.58 9.64
CA ASP A 89 -8.38 -5.78 8.70
C ASP A 89 -8.90 -6.04 7.29
N ALA A 90 -8.19 -5.47 6.30
CA ALA A 90 -8.52 -5.60 4.89
C ALA A 90 -8.35 -7.04 4.42
N ILE A 91 -9.37 -7.56 3.75
CA ILE A 91 -9.32 -8.87 3.11
C ILE A 91 -8.57 -8.71 1.78
N LEU A 92 -7.45 -9.39 1.63
CA LEU A 92 -6.56 -9.21 0.48
C LEU A 92 -6.98 -10.06 -0.73
N TRP A 93 -6.40 -9.77 -1.89
CA TRP A 93 -6.68 -10.49 -3.14
C TRP A 93 -6.39 -12.00 -3.10
N ASN A 94 -5.44 -12.40 -2.25
CA ASN A 94 -5.02 -13.78 -2.06
C ASN A 94 -5.75 -14.45 -0.88
N ASP A 95 -6.85 -13.86 -0.42
CA ASP A 95 -7.80 -14.46 0.50
C ASP A 95 -8.80 -15.34 -0.27
N GLY A 96 -9.03 -16.54 0.23
CA GLY A 96 -9.94 -17.53 -0.35
C GLY A 96 -11.09 -17.91 0.57
N ARG A 97 -11.41 -17.10 1.59
CA ARG A 97 -12.50 -17.41 2.53
C ARG A 97 -13.87 -17.37 1.87
N SER A 98 -14.03 -16.56 0.82
CA SER A 98 -15.29 -16.35 0.11
C SER A 98 -15.49 -17.27 -1.10
N ASP A 99 -14.79 -18.40 -1.13
CA ASP A 99 -14.82 -19.36 -2.23
C ASP A 99 -16.23 -19.95 -2.47
N ALA A 100 -17.03 -20.11 -1.40
CA ALA A 100 -18.39 -20.61 -1.50
C ALA A 100 -19.37 -19.58 -2.09
N GLU A 101 -19.02 -18.30 -2.06
CA GLU A 101 -19.80 -17.17 -2.56
C GLU A 101 -19.53 -16.86 -4.05
N CYS A 102 -18.47 -17.44 -4.63
CA CYS A 102 -18.17 -17.36 -6.07
C CYS A 102 -19.07 -18.34 -6.85
N VAL A 103 -20.21 -17.85 -7.34
CA VAL A 103 -21.15 -18.58 -8.22
C VAL A 103 -20.73 -18.62 -9.68
#